data_AF-A0A6P1XZE6-F1
#
_entry.id   AF-A0A6P1XZE6-F1
#
_cell.length_a   1.000
_cell.length_b   1.000
_cell.length_c   1.000
_cell.angle_alpha   90.00
_cell.angle_beta   90.00
_cell.angle_gamma   90.00
#
_symmetry.space_group_name_H-M   'P 1'
#
loop_
_entity.id
_entity.type
_entity.pdbx_description
1 polymer ?
#
loop_
_entity_poly.entity_id
_entity_poly.type
_entity_poly.pdbx_seq_one_letter_code
_entity_poly.pdbx_strand_id
1 'polypeptide(L)'
;MYTASAVAEKAHVNPAEVRYFARKYNIPKITIENKQLFIFDKKEYRLFLLYKNICKEKKENKKQLHFSFYDNQKCVIQKQNIISRKDVQREKTLIKKLCALLQKAGSNGIDKNILQTALKIDKKQLENILNKNTSLPIAEDETIDNNLYWVGV
;
A
#
# COMPACT_ATOMS: atom_id res chain seq x y z
N MET A 1 6.04 3.78 25.98
CA MET A 1 5.98 2.94 24.77
C MET A 1 4.66 2.21 24.74
N TYR A 2 4.01 2.15 23.58
CA TYR A 2 2.75 1.44 23.37
C TYR A 2 2.87 0.51 22.17
N THR A 3 2.30 -0.68 22.27
CA THR A 3 2.13 -1.57 21.10
C THR A 3 0.97 -1.08 20.24
N ALA A 4 0.94 -1.47 18.96
CA ALA A 4 -0.18 -1.14 18.08
C ALA A 4 -1.55 -1.57 18.65
N SER A 5 -1.61 -2.73 19.32
CA SER A 5 -2.83 -3.21 19.99
C SER A 5 -3.25 -2.30 21.14
N ALA A 6 -2.30 -1.90 21.99
CA ALA A 6 -2.58 -0.98 23.10
C ALA A 6 -3.03 0.41 22.62
N VAL A 7 -2.47 0.90 21.51
CA VAL A 7 -2.93 2.15 20.88
C VAL A 7 -4.36 2.00 20.34
N ALA A 8 -4.67 0.84 19.74
CA ALA A 8 -6.00 0.55 19.19
C ALA A 8 -7.08 0.51 20.27
N GLU A 9 -6.79 -0.15 21.40
CA GLU A 9 -7.69 -0.21 22.56
C GLU A 9 -7.94 1.19 23.13
N LYS A 10 -6.88 1.98 23.35
CA LYS A 10 -6.99 3.34 23.92
C LYS A 10 -7.74 4.31 23.03
N ALA A 11 -7.61 4.17 21.72
CA ALA A 11 -8.25 5.05 20.74
C ALA A 11 -9.58 4.49 20.21
N HIS A 12 -10.06 3.34 20.73
CA HIS A 12 -11.26 2.64 20.29
C HIS A 12 -11.35 2.46 18.76
N VAL A 13 -10.26 2.00 18.16
CA VAL A 13 -10.11 1.83 16.71
C VAL A 13 -9.61 0.45 16.37
N ASN A 14 -9.81 0.03 15.12
CA ASN A 14 -9.36 -1.27 14.67
C ASN A 14 -7.82 -1.35 14.71
N PRO A 15 -7.22 -2.38 15.33
CA PRO A 15 -5.77 -2.59 15.32
C PRO A 15 -5.14 -2.59 13.92
N ALA A 16 -5.89 -2.98 12.89
CA ALA A 16 -5.44 -2.91 11.50
C ALA A 16 -5.17 -1.47 11.04
N GLU A 17 -5.99 -0.50 11.45
CA GLU A 17 -5.84 0.92 11.11
C GLU A 17 -4.56 1.49 11.73
N VAL A 18 -4.28 1.13 12.98
CA VAL A 18 -3.06 1.52 13.69
C VAL A 18 -1.82 0.94 13.00
N ARG A 19 -1.87 -0.31 12.53
CA ARG A 19 -0.78 -0.93 11.76
C ARG A 19 -0.57 -0.28 10.40
N TYR A 20 -1.65 0.10 9.72
CA TYR A 20 -1.57 0.84 8.46
C TYR A 20 -0.89 2.19 8.65
N PHE A 21 -1.30 2.95 9.68
CA PHE A 21 -0.65 4.19 10.07
C PHE A 21 0.83 3.98 10.37
N ALA A 22 1.18 2.96 11.15
CA ALA A 22 2.57 2.66 11.49
C ALA A 22 3.44 2.42 10.25
N ARG A 23 2.90 1.72 9.24
CA ARG A 23 3.58 1.51 7.96
C ARG A 23 3.73 2.82 7.18
N LYS A 24 2.67 3.63 7.08
CA LYS A 24 2.68 4.89 6.32
C LYS A 24 3.70 5.90 6.85
N TYR A 25 3.92 5.91 8.17
CA TYR A 25 4.84 6.83 8.84
C TYR A 25 6.18 6.19 9.23
N ASN A 26 6.51 5.02 8.69
CA ASN A 26 7.78 4.30 8.93
C ASN A 26 8.13 4.13 10.42
N ILE A 27 7.13 3.82 11.26
CA ILE A 27 7.35 3.58 12.69
C ILE A 27 8.17 2.29 12.88
N PRO A 28 9.20 2.30 13.75
CA PRO A 28 10.07 1.15 13.96
C PRO A 28 9.32 -0.08 14.48
N LYS A 29 9.80 -1.25 14.05
CA LYS A 29 9.40 -2.55 14.58
C LYS A 29 10.47 -3.06 15.52
N ILE A 30 10.04 -3.68 16.61
CA ILE A 30 10.92 -4.39 17.53
C ILE A 30 10.46 -5.85 17.60
N THR A 31 11.43 -6.76 17.61
CA THR A 31 11.16 -8.20 17.81
C THR A 31 11.06 -8.47 19.31
N ILE A 32 9.89 -8.88 19.77
CA ILE A 32 9.65 -9.34 21.14
C ILE A 32 9.10 -10.75 21.04
N GLU A 33 9.72 -11.73 21.73
CA GLU A 33 9.25 -13.12 21.78
C GLU A 33 8.96 -13.72 20.38
N ASN A 34 9.90 -13.54 19.44
CA ASN A 34 9.78 -13.97 18.04
C ASN A 34 8.66 -13.30 17.22
N LYS A 35 7.98 -12.27 17.75
CA LYS A 35 6.97 -11.48 17.05
C LYS A 35 7.48 -10.08 16.75
N GLN A 36 7.37 -9.64 15.50
CA GLN A 36 7.67 -8.26 15.12
C GLN A 36 6.48 -7.34 15.42
N LEU A 37 6.65 -6.43 16.37
CA LEU A 37 5.61 -5.51 16.83
C LEU A 37 6.01 -4.06 16.54
N PHE A 38 5.04 -3.25 16.13
CA PHE A 38 5.22 -1.80 16.03
C PHE A 38 5.17 -1.19 17.42
N ILE A 39 6.18 -0.36 17.73
CA ILE A 39 6.25 0.37 19.00
C ILE A 39 6.02 1.85 18.73
N PHE A 40 5.09 2.43 19.49
CA PHE A 40 4.74 3.84 19.46
C PHE A 40 5.29 4.52 20.71
N ASP A 41 6.02 5.61 20.52
CA ASP A 41 6.29 6.54 21.61
C ASP A 41 5.16 7.56 21.72
N LYS A 42 5.33 8.48 22.70
CA LYS A 42 4.35 9.53 22.98
C LYS A 42 4.12 10.45 21.79
N LYS A 43 5.14 10.62 20.92
CA LYS A 43 5.07 11.49 19.73
C LYS A 43 4.23 10.85 18.63
N GLU A 44 4.48 9.58 18.31
CA GLU A 44 3.76 8.82 17.28
C GLU A 44 2.31 8.58 17.71
N TYR A 45 2.07 8.35 19.01
CA TYR A 45 0.72 8.25 19.55
C TYR A 45 -0.07 9.55 19.35
N ARG A 46 0.53 10.71 19.64
CA ARG A 46 -0.11 12.02 19.38
C ARG A 46 -0.37 12.25 17.89
N LEU A 47 0.56 11.84 17.03
CA LEU A 47 0.41 11.91 15.59
C LEU A 47 -0.75 11.03 15.09
N PHE A 48 -0.91 9.83 15.66
CA PHE A 48 -2.02 8.93 15.37
C PHE A 48 -3.38 9.53 15.75
N LEU A 49 -3.48 10.14 16.94
CA LEU A 49 -4.69 10.85 17.36
C LEU A 49 -5.02 12.03 16.44
N LEU A 50 -4.00 12.77 16.01
CA LEU A 50 -4.18 13.86 15.04
C LEU A 50 -4.67 13.33 13.68
N TYR A 51 -4.05 12.27 13.17
CA TYR A 51 -4.47 11.59 11.94
C TYR A 51 -5.95 11.17 12.00
N LYS A 52 -6.39 10.58 13.11
CA LYS A 52 -7.79 10.18 13.30
C LYS A 52 -8.74 11.37 13.34
N ASN A 53 -8.33 12.47 13.98
CA ASN A 53 -9.13 13.69 14.07
C ASN A 53 -9.19 14.47 12.75
N ILE A 54 -8.17 14.37 11.88
CA ILE A 54 -8.17 14.96 10.53
C ILE A 54 -9.08 14.14 9.58
N CYS A 55 -9.11 12.81 9.74
CA CYS A 55 -9.99 11.93 8.96
C CYS A 55 -11.46 11.95 9.41
N LYS A 56 -11.79 12.59 10.55
CA LYS A 56 -13.16 13.03 10.79
C LYS A 56 -13.39 14.18 9.83
N GLU A 57 -14.07 13.92 8.71
CA GLU A 57 -14.57 14.96 7.81
C GLU A 57 -15.13 16.09 8.67
N LYS A 58 -14.47 17.26 8.67
CA LYS A 58 -15.08 18.44 9.23
C LYS A 58 -16.33 18.65 8.40
N LYS A 59 -17.51 18.42 8.98
CA LYS A 59 -18.76 18.85 8.37
C LYS A 59 -18.62 20.34 8.09
N GLU A 60 -18.43 20.71 6.84
CA GLU A 60 -18.28 22.11 6.46
C GLU A 60 -19.52 22.85 6.94
N ASN A 61 -19.31 23.79 7.85
CA ASN A 61 -20.38 24.64 8.30
C ASN A 61 -20.65 25.63 7.17
N LYS A 62 -21.76 25.46 6.44
CA LYS A 62 -22.15 26.31 5.30
C LYS A 62 -22.24 27.81 5.64
N LYS A 63 -22.23 28.16 6.94
CA LYS A 63 -22.23 29.54 7.44
C LYS A 63 -20.82 30.13 7.64
N GLN A 64 -19.77 29.32 7.59
CA GLN A 64 -18.38 29.81 7.64
C GLN A 64 -17.97 30.33 6.27
N LEU A 65 -17.35 31.51 6.25
CA LEU A 65 -16.74 32.06 5.05
C LEU A 65 -15.57 31.16 4.64
N HIS A 66 -15.72 30.47 3.50
CA HIS A 66 -14.66 29.70 2.87
C HIS A 66 -13.85 30.64 1.98
N PHE A 67 -12.53 30.70 2.20
CA PHE A 67 -11.63 31.47 1.35
C PHE A 67 -10.84 30.53 0.47
N SER A 68 -10.88 30.76 -0.85
CA SER A 68 -10.23 29.92 -1.88
C SER A 68 -8.71 29.79 -1.76
N PHE A 69 -8.06 30.59 -0.91
CA PHE A 69 -6.64 30.43 -0.62
C PHE A 69 -6.34 29.20 0.26
N TYR A 70 -7.29 28.73 1.07
CA TYR A 70 -7.10 27.54 1.92
C TYR A 70 -7.03 26.24 1.12
N ASP A 71 -7.72 26.17 -0.02
CA ASP A 71 -7.65 25.03 -0.96
C ASP A 71 -6.33 25.02 -1.74
N ASN A 72 -5.69 26.19 -1.83
CA ASN A 72 -4.44 26.42 -2.55
C ASN A 72 -3.19 26.24 -1.67
N GLN A 73 -3.27 25.48 -0.59
CA GLN A 73 -2.08 24.88 0.01
C GLN A 73 -1.56 23.82 -0.95
N LYS A 74 -0.83 24.28 -1.97
CA LYS A 74 -0.14 23.48 -2.96
C LYS A 74 0.46 22.26 -2.26
N CYS A 75 -0.01 21.09 -2.69
CA CYS A 75 0.73 19.85 -2.61
C CYS A 75 2.20 20.17 -2.65
N VAL A 76 2.94 19.87 -1.57
CA VAL A 76 4.41 19.82 -1.61
C VAL A 76 4.73 19.12 -2.92
N ILE A 77 5.28 19.86 -3.88
CA ILE A 77 5.59 19.35 -5.20
C ILE A 77 6.66 18.30 -4.92
N GLN A 78 6.21 17.05 -4.75
CA GLN A 78 7.08 15.91 -4.62
C GLN A 78 7.94 15.95 -5.87
N LYS A 79 9.25 15.98 -5.69
CA LYS A 79 10.24 15.99 -6.75
C LYS A 79 9.82 14.92 -7.76
N GLN A 80 9.23 15.36 -8.88
CA GLN A 80 8.73 14.45 -9.89
C GLN A 80 9.97 13.81 -10.49
N ASN A 81 10.25 12.56 -10.13
CA ASN A 81 11.13 11.74 -10.94
C ASN A 81 10.50 11.76 -12.33
N ILE A 82 11.16 12.42 -13.28
CA ILE A 82 10.67 12.56 -14.65
C ILE A 82 10.79 11.17 -15.28
N ILE A 83 9.82 10.30 -15.01
CA ILE A 83 9.68 9.02 -15.68
C ILE A 83 9.14 9.37 -17.06
N SER A 84 9.85 8.94 -18.11
CA SER A 84 9.46 9.28 -19.47
C SER A 84 8.06 8.71 -19.75
N ARG A 85 7.23 9.45 -20.51
CA ARG A 85 5.90 8.96 -20.92
C ARG A 85 5.97 7.60 -21.64
N LYS A 86 7.09 7.31 -22.30
CA LYS A 86 7.35 6.04 -22.99
C LYS A 86 7.48 4.88 -21.99
N ASP A 87 8.15 5.11 -20.86
CA ASP A 87 8.36 4.07 -19.84
C ASP A 87 7.08 3.76 -19.09
N VAL A 88 6.27 4.78 -18.78
CA VAL A 88 4.93 4.60 -18.20
C VAL A 88 4.04 3.75 -19.11
N GLN A 89 4.09 4.00 -20.42
CA GLN A 89 3.30 3.24 -21.39
C GLN A 89 3.78 1.78 -21.50
N ARG A 90 5.10 1.55 -21.47
CA ARG A 90 5.69 0.19 -21.44
C ARG A 90 5.24 -0.58 -20.20
N GLU A 91 5.31 0.04 -19.02
CA GLU A 91 4.87 -0.57 -17.75
C GLU A 91 3.38 -0.95 -17.81
N LYS A 92 2.51 -0.07 -18.32
CA LYS A 92 1.07 -0.39 -18.53
C LYS A 92 0.85 -1.56 -19.47
N THR A 93 1.60 -1.65 -20.58
CA THR A 93 1.47 -2.77 -21.52
C THR A 93 1.95 -4.09 -20.91
N LEU A 94 3.00 -4.06 -20.08
CA LEU A 94 3.48 -5.24 -19.35
C LEU A 94 2.43 -5.73 -18.35
N ILE A 95 1.83 -4.82 -17.58
CA ILE A 95 0.76 -5.16 -16.64
C ILE A 95 -0.43 -5.78 -17.37
N LYS A 96 -0.87 -5.20 -18.50
CA LYS A 96 -1.98 -5.75 -19.28
C LYS A 96 -1.71 -7.17 -19.79
N LYS A 97 -0.47 -7.44 -20.23
CA LYS A 97 -0.04 -8.79 -20.64
C LYS A 97 0.01 -9.77 -19.48
N LEU A 98 0.55 -9.35 -18.34
CA LEU A 98 0.59 -10.15 -17.10
C LEU A 98 -0.84 -10.54 -16.69
N CYS A 99 -1.75 -9.58 -16.58
CA CYS A 99 -3.15 -9.85 -16.23
C CYS A 99 -3.81 -10.80 -17.24
N ALA A 100 -3.58 -10.63 -18.54
CA ALA A 100 -4.16 -11.52 -19.54
C ALA A 100 -3.63 -12.96 -19.46
N LEU A 101 -2.35 -13.16 -19.11
CA LEU A 101 -1.78 -14.48 -18.88
C LEU A 101 -2.40 -15.12 -17.63
N LEU A 102 -2.45 -14.38 -16.53
CA LEU A 102 -3.01 -14.86 -15.27
C LEU A 102 -4.52 -15.15 -15.40
N GLN A 103 -5.29 -14.33 -16.10
CA GLN A 103 -6.70 -14.57 -16.40
C GLN A 103 -6.93 -15.86 -17.19
N LYS A 104 -6.04 -16.20 -18.12
CA LYS A 104 -6.12 -17.46 -18.88
C LYS A 104 -5.85 -18.68 -18.01
N ALA A 105 -4.94 -18.56 -17.04
CA ALA A 105 -4.63 -19.65 -16.10
C ALA A 105 -5.65 -19.75 -14.96
N GLY A 106 -6.30 -18.64 -14.59
CA GLY A 106 -7.30 -18.58 -13.55
C GLY A 106 -6.80 -19.16 -12.22
N SER A 107 -7.54 -20.14 -11.70
CA SER A 107 -7.23 -20.86 -10.46
C SER A 107 -6.10 -21.88 -10.58
N ASN A 108 -5.66 -22.24 -11.80
CA ASN A 108 -4.54 -23.18 -11.97
C ASN A 108 -3.18 -22.50 -11.67
N GLY A 109 -3.14 -21.16 -11.70
CA GLY A 109 -1.94 -20.39 -11.46
C GLY A 109 -0.86 -20.53 -12.55
N ILE A 110 0.17 -19.70 -12.47
CA ILE A 110 1.36 -19.78 -13.33
C ILE A 110 2.62 -19.58 -12.49
N ASP A 111 3.63 -20.43 -12.69
CA ASP A 111 4.94 -20.27 -12.05
C ASP A 111 5.57 -18.91 -12.38
N LYS A 112 6.06 -18.22 -11.36
CA LYS A 112 6.82 -16.97 -11.46
C LYS A 112 7.98 -17.09 -12.47
N ASN A 113 8.61 -18.25 -12.62
CA ASN A 113 9.69 -18.48 -13.59
C ASN A 113 9.18 -18.46 -15.04
N ILE A 114 8.03 -19.09 -15.28
CA ILE A 114 7.39 -19.08 -16.60
C ILE A 114 6.92 -17.68 -16.95
N LEU A 115 6.37 -16.93 -15.99
CA LEU A 115 6.00 -15.53 -16.19
C LEU A 115 7.18 -14.63 -16.51
N GLN A 116 8.32 -14.82 -15.85
CA GLN A 116 9.56 -14.08 -16.13
C GLN A 116 10.03 -14.30 -17.57
N THR A 117 10.04 -15.56 -18.04
CA THR A 117 10.44 -15.88 -19.42
C THR A 117 9.43 -15.35 -20.45
N ALA A 118 8.12 -15.48 -20.21
CA ALA A 118 7.07 -15.03 -21.11
C ALA A 118 7.02 -13.50 -21.25
N LEU A 119 7.29 -12.76 -20.16
CA LEU A 119 7.28 -11.30 -20.14
C LEU A 119 8.66 -10.68 -20.40
N LYS A 120 9.73 -11.48 -20.45
CA LYS A 120 11.13 -11.03 -20.58
C LYS A 120 11.51 -9.97 -19.54
N ILE A 121 11.16 -10.25 -18.29
CA ILE A 121 11.40 -9.35 -17.15
C ILE A 121 12.24 -10.05 -16.08
N ASP A 122 13.05 -9.28 -15.38
CA ASP A 122 13.85 -9.79 -14.26
C ASP A 122 12.99 -10.04 -13.03
N LYS A 123 13.45 -10.92 -12.13
CA LYS A 123 12.81 -11.18 -10.83
C LYS A 123 12.48 -9.90 -10.05
N LYS A 124 13.45 -8.96 -9.95
CA LYS A 124 13.26 -7.67 -9.27
C LYS A 124 12.21 -6.80 -9.95
N GLN A 125 12.08 -6.88 -11.28
CA GLN A 125 11.09 -6.11 -12.03
C GLN A 125 9.70 -6.66 -11.79
N LEU A 126 9.54 -7.99 -11.78
CA LEU A 126 8.28 -8.65 -11.46
C LEU A 126 7.82 -8.29 -10.03
N GLU A 127 8.70 -8.41 -9.04
CA GLU A 127 8.40 -7.99 -7.65
C GLU A 127 8.02 -6.51 -7.56
N ASN A 128 8.73 -5.63 -8.27
CA ASN A 128 8.40 -4.20 -8.28
C ASN A 128 7.04 -3.92 -8.92
N ILE A 129 6.66 -4.63 -9.99
CA ILE A 129 5.36 -4.47 -10.64
C ILE A 129 4.25 -4.93 -9.68
N LEU A 130 4.43 -6.06 -9.00
CA LEU A 130 3.45 -6.59 -8.04
C LEU A 130 3.31 -5.65 -6.84
N ASN A 131 4.43 -5.16 -6.28
CA ASN A 131 4.45 -4.22 -5.16
C ASN A 131 3.81 -2.86 -5.48
N LYS A 132 3.93 -2.38 -6.73
CA LYS A 132 3.30 -1.11 -7.14
C LYS A 132 1.80 -1.25 -7.41
N ASN A 133 1.33 -2.44 -7.80
CA ASN A 133 -0.02 -2.67 -8.28
C ASN A 133 -0.80 -3.59 -7.34
N THR A 134 -0.81 -3.26 -6.05
CA THR A 134 -1.48 -4.03 -4.99
C THR A 134 -3.01 -4.09 -5.11
N SER A 135 -3.60 -3.33 -6.04
CA SER A 135 -5.04 -3.33 -6.33
C SER A 135 -5.46 -4.38 -7.35
N LEU A 136 -4.52 -5.08 -8.00
CA LEU A 136 -4.83 -6.14 -8.94
C LEU A 136 -5.26 -7.42 -8.18
N PRO A 137 -6.24 -8.17 -8.70
CA PRO A 137 -6.74 -9.38 -8.04
C PRO A 137 -5.82 -10.58 -8.34
N ILE A 138 -4.58 -10.47 -7.89
CA ILE A 138 -3.52 -11.48 -8.06
C ILE A 138 -3.16 -11.98 -6.66
N ALA A 139 -3.17 -13.31 -6.48
CA ALA A 139 -2.75 -13.94 -5.24
C ALA A 139 -1.40 -14.66 -5.41
N GLU A 140 -0.67 -14.70 -4.31
CA GLU A 140 0.60 -15.41 -4.15
C GLU A 140 0.48 -16.29 -2.92
N ASP A 141 0.92 -17.55 -3.01
CA ASP A 141 1.04 -18.42 -1.86
C ASP A 141 2.47 -18.95 -1.74
N GLU A 142 3.33 -18.14 -1.13
CA GLU A 142 4.74 -18.50 -0.91
C GLU A 142 4.93 -19.70 0.04
N THR A 143 3.86 -20.20 0.67
CA THR A 143 3.92 -21.35 1.57
C THR A 143 3.64 -22.68 0.86
N ILE A 144 2.94 -22.64 -0.27
CA ILE A 144 2.51 -23.83 -1.01
C ILE A 144 3.32 -23.99 -2.31
N ASP A 145 3.53 -22.91 -3.08
CA ASP A 145 4.27 -22.98 -4.33
C ASP A 145 4.84 -21.62 -4.80
N ASN A 146 5.51 -21.64 -5.96
CA ASN A 146 6.07 -20.44 -6.59
C ASN A 146 5.13 -19.83 -7.63
N ASN A 147 3.82 -20.09 -7.53
CA ASN A 147 2.84 -19.69 -8.55
C ASN A 147 2.15 -18.36 -8.22
N LEU A 148 1.70 -17.70 -9.27
CA LEU A 148 0.83 -16.53 -9.23
C LEU A 148 -0.55 -16.92 -9.73
N TYR A 149 -1.58 -16.52 -8.99
CA TYR A 149 -2.97 -16.90 -9.23
C TYR A 149 -3.82 -15.68 -9.58
N TRP A 150 -4.77 -15.85 -10.49
CA TRP A 150 -5.78 -14.82 -10.74
C TRP A 150 -7.03 -15.11 -9.91
N VAL A 151 -7.41 -14.17 -9.06
CA VAL A 151 -8.56 -14.28 -8.13
C VAL A 151 -9.66 -13.26 -8.48
N GLY A 152 -9.49 -12.53 -9.58
CA GLY A 152 -10.47 -11.57 -10.05
C GLY A 152 -11.62 -12.28 -10.74
N VAL A 153 -12.79 -12.24 -10.13
CA VAL A 153 -14.06 -12.68 -10.74
C VAL A 153 -14.42 -11.77 -11.90
#